data_AF-A0A6B3ETG5-F1
#
_entry.id   AF-A0A6B3ETG5-F1
#
_cell.length_a   1.000
_cell.length_b   1.000
_cell.length_c   1.000
_cell.angle_alpha   90.00
_cell.angle_beta   90.00
_cell.angle_gamma   90.00
#
_symmetry.space_group_name_H-M   'P 1'
#
loop_
_entity.id
_entity.type
_entity.pdbx_description
1 polymer ?
#
loop_
_entity_poly.entity_id
_entity_poly.type
_entity_poly.pdbx_seq_one_letter_code
_entity_poly.pdbx_strand_id
1 'polypeptide(L)'
;DITLLGWSSRGEGGARLARHLHDGAFAARMRVPTENVHPLPARAEDDPARWAALTVYVIAYGGLKAGGLEAGETLLVSGATGNLGSAAVAVALAMGAGRVIAPGRNRAALDLLTGRFGPRVRPVVLSGDEDTDRKA
;
A
#
# COMPACT_ATOMS: atom_id res chain seq x y z
N ASP A 1 9.94 14.23 5.24
CA ASP A 1 8.54 14.72 5.17
C ASP A 1 7.69 13.80 4.31
N ILE A 2 6.45 13.52 4.74
CA ILE A 2 5.47 12.69 4.02
C ILE A 2 4.16 13.47 3.94
N THR A 3 3.60 13.58 2.73
CA THR A 3 2.34 14.28 2.48
C THR A 3 1.39 13.37 1.70
N LEU A 4 0.14 13.30 2.14
CA LEU A 4 -0.97 12.72 1.42
C LEU A 4 -1.97 13.84 1.16
N LEU A 5 -2.06 14.27 -0.09
CA LEU A 5 -2.91 15.38 -0.52
C LEU A 5 -4.35 15.23 -0.01
N GLY A 6 -4.85 16.25 0.68
CA GLY A 6 -6.20 16.26 1.25
C GLY A 6 -6.40 15.35 2.47
N TRP A 7 -5.35 14.71 2.98
CA TRP A 7 -5.44 13.79 4.13
C TRP A 7 -4.44 14.15 5.22
N SER A 8 -3.16 14.27 4.90
CA SER A 8 -2.12 14.55 5.89
C SER A 8 -0.97 15.35 5.32
N SER A 9 -0.46 16.28 6.13
CA SER A 9 0.64 17.19 5.78
C SER A 9 1.64 17.21 6.94
N ARG A 10 2.40 16.11 7.10
CA ARG A 10 3.32 15.92 8.22
C ARG A 10 4.70 16.52 7.91
N GLY A 11 5.32 17.14 8.91
CA GLY A 11 6.62 17.80 8.78
C GLY A 11 6.53 19.15 8.07
N GLU A 12 7.66 19.86 8.03
CA GLU A 12 7.73 21.23 7.50
C GLU A 12 7.42 21.27 6.00
N GLY A 13 8.01 20.36 5.22
CA GLY A 13 7.75 20.27 3.78
C GLY A 13 6.29 19.96 3.47
N GLY A 14 5.65 19.09 4.24
CA GLY A 14 4.22 18.78 4.06
C GLY A 14 3.31 19.97 4.42
N ALA A 15 3.60 20.66 5.52
CA ALA A 15 2.89 21.88 5.88
C ALA A 15 3.03 22.98 4.82
N ARG A 16 4.21 23.10 4.19
CA ARG A 16 4.44 24.03 3.08
C ARG A 16 3.58 23.69 1.86
N LEU A 17 3.52 22.41 1.48
CA LEU A 17 2.68 21.96 0.36
C LEU A 17 1.19 22.20 0.61
N ALA A 18 0.71 21.96 1.84
CA ALA A 18 -0.70 22.14 2.20
C ALA A 18 -1.20 23.59 2.02
N ARG A 19 -0.32 24.60 2.11
CA ARG A 19 -0.70 26.00 1.80
C ARG A 19 -1.23 26.17 0.38
N HIS A 20 -0.80 25.31 -0.55
CA HIS A 20 -1.24 25.35 -1.94
C HIS A 20 -2.14 24.17 -2.32
N LEU A 21 -2.01 23.04 -1.64
CA LEU A 21 -2.59 21.74 -2.00
C LEU A 21 -3.22 21.08 -0.76
N HIS A 22 -4.29 21.68 -0.21
CA HIS A 22 -4.99 21.16 0.96
C HIS A 22 -6.27 20.39 0.62
N ASP A 23 -6.81 20.58 -0.59
CA ASP A 23 -8.07 19.94 -0.99
C ASP A 23 -7.85 18.45 -1.34
N GLY A 24 -8.85 17.62 -1.01
CA GLY A 24 -8.86 16.19 -1.30
C GLY A 24 -9.51 15.82 -2.63
N ALA A 25 -9.50 14.52 -2.92
CA ALA A 25 -9.98 13.98 -4.19
C ALA A 25 -11.50 13.81 -4.29
N PHE A 26 -12.27 14.06 -3.22
CA PHE A 26 -13.73 13.96 -3.24
C PHE A 26 -14.37 15.24 -3.80
N ALA A 27 -14.09 15.52 -5.07
CA ALA A 27 -14.56 16.68 -5.82
C ALA A 27 -14.57 16.38 -7.32
N ALA A 28 -15.34 17.15 -8.10
CA ALA A 28 -15.35 17.01 -9.56
C ALA A 28 -14.01 17.36 -10.22
N ARG A 29 -13.18 18.17 -9.55
CA ARG A 29 -11.82 18.55 -9.96
C ARG A 29 -10.96 18.72 -8.72
N MET A 30 -9.66 18.43 -8.84
CA MET A 30 -8.69 18.63 -7.76
C MET A 30 -7.39 19.23 -8.31
N ARG A 31 -6.66 19.95 -7.47
CA ARG A 31 -5.32 20.46 -7.78
C ARG A 31 -4.28 19.45 -7.32
N VAL A 32 -3.34 19.12 -8.20
CA VAL A 32 -2.24 18.18 -7.94
C VAL A 32 -0.92 18.77 -8.39
N PRO A 33 0.22 18.41 -7.77
CA PRO A 33 1.54 18.72 -8.32
C PRO A 33 1.69 18.10 -9.71
N THR A 34 2.20 18.85 -10.68
CA THR A 34 2.37 18.39 -12.06
C THR A 34 3.30 17.18 -12.14
N GLU A 35 4.31 17.12 -11.27
CA GLU A 35 5.25 16.00 -11.15
C GLU A 35 4.60 14.68 -10.72
N ASN A 36 3.39 14.73 -10.16
CA ASN A 36 2.61 13.54 -9.76
C ASN A 36 1.53 13.17 -10.79
N VAL A 37 1.49 13.85 -11.93
CA VAL A 37 0.54 13.56 -13.02
C VAL A 37 1.22 12.67 -14.04
N HIS A 38 0.67 11.47 -14.25
CA HIS A 38 1.18 10.50 -15.21
C HIS A 38 0.13 10.19 -16.28
N PRO A 39 0.51 10.14 -17.56
CA PRO A 39 -0.41 9.77 -18.62
C PRO A 39 -0.85 8.32 -18.45
N LEU A 40 -2.16 8.11 -18.50
CA LEU A 40 -2.72 6.76 -18.57
C LEU A 40 -2.90 6.34 -20.03
N PRO A 41 -2.79 5.04 -20.34
CA PRO A 41 -3.10 4.56 -21.68
C PRO A 41 -4.58 4.76 -22.01
N ALA A 42 -4.94 4.90 -23.29
CA ALA A 42 -6.33 5.14 -23.72
C ALA A 42 -7.34 4.13 -23.15
N ARG A 43 -6.95 2.85 -23.03
CA ARG A 43 -7.72 1.77 -22.37
C ARG A 43 -8.07 2.03 -20.89
N ALA A 44 -7.58 3.13 -20.30
CA ALA A 44 -7.98 3.52 -18.96
C ALA A 44 -9.39 4.09 -18.89
N GLU A 45 -9.90 4.58 -20.01
CA GLU A 45 -11.28 5.06 -20.13
C GLU A 45 -12.30 3.92 -19.97
N ASP A 46 -11.91 2.66 -20.25
CA ASP A 46 -12.78 1.49 -20.14
C ASP A 46 -13.14 1.16 -18.67
N ASP A 47 -12.24 1.47 -17.72
CA ASP A 47 -12.44 1.21 -16.29
C ASP A 47 -11.68 2.23 -15.41
N PRO A 48 -12.17 3.48 -15.31
CA PRO A 48 -11.49 4.54 -14.57
C PRO A 48 -11.32 4.20 -13.08
N ALA A 49 -12.24 3.43 -12.50
CA ALA A 49 -12.21 3.05 -11.09
C ALA A 49 -11.00 2.16 -10.77
N ARG A 50 -10.71 1.18 -11.64
CA ARG A 50 -9.51 0.34 -11.50
C ARG A 50 -8.22 1.14 -11.58
N TRP A 51 -8.14 2.15 -12.43
CA TRP A 51 -6.95 2.99 -12.54
C TRP A 51 -6.82 3.94 -11.34
N ALA A 52 -7.93 4.47 -10.82
CA ALA A 52 -7.93 5.29 -9.61
C ALA A 52 -7.40 4.51 -8.39
N ALA A 53 -7.64 3.19 -8.33
CA ALA A 53 -7.12 2.33 -7.26
C ALA A 53 -5.58 2.25 -7.23
N LEU A 54 -4.87 2.63 -8.31
CA LEU A 54 -3.40 2.64 -8.35
C LEU A 54 -2.79 3.53 -7.25
N THR A 55 -3.50 4.57 -6.84
CA THR A 55 -3.07 5.50 -5.79
C THR A 55 -2.76 4.82 -4.46
N VAL A 56 -3.46 3.73 -4.14
CA VAL A 56 -3.25 2.94 -2.91
C VAL A 56 -1.85 2.31 -2.88
N TYR A 57 -1.34 1.86 -4.03
CA TYR A 57 -0.01 1.25 -4.13
C TYR A 57 1.12 2.27 -3.93
N VAL A 58 0.92 3.53 -4.34
CA VAL A 58 1.93 4.58 -4.17
C VAL A 58 2.20 4.87 -2.69
N ILE A 59 1.17 4.78 -1.84
CA ILE A 59 1.31 4.93 -0.39
C ILE A 59 2.25 3.84 0.17
N ALA A 60 2.01 2.58 -0.21
CA ALA A 60 2.86 1.47 0.20
C ALA A 60 4.29 1.62 -0.32
N TYR A 61 4.46 1.98 -1.60
CA TYR A 61 5.77 2.21 -2.20
C TYR A 61 6.56 3.30 -1.47
N GLY A 62 5.94 4.44 -1.19
CA GLY A 62 6.57 5.53 -0.45
C GLY A 62 7.00 5.11 0.95
N GLY A 63 6.14 4.37 1.67
CA GLY A 63 6.46 3.84 2.99
C GLY A 63 7.61 2.84 2.99
N LEU A 64 7.60 1.87 2.06
CA LEU A 64 8.65 0.86 1.96
C LEU A 64 9.98 1.45 1.50
N LYS A 65 9.96 2.42 0.58
CA LYS A 65 11.15 3.16 0.15
C LYS A 65 11.73 3.99 1.30
N ALA A 66 10.88 4.68 2.06
CA ALA A 66 11.32 5.43 3.24
C ALA A 66 11.84 4.51 4.36
N GLY A 67 11.31 3.29 4.45
CA GLY A 67 11.79 2.23 5.34
C GLY A 67 13.06 1.54 4.88
N GLY A 68 13.57 1.85 3.68
CA GLY A 68 14.81 1.27 3.15
C GLY A 68 14.71 -0.21 2.79
N LEU A 69 13.54 -0.68 2.33
CA LEU A 69 13.38 -2.05 1.88
C LEU A 69 14.31 -2.34 0.69
N GLU A 70 15.18 -3.33 0.86
CA GLU A 70 16.09 -3.82 -0.18
C GLU A 70 15.61 -5.16 -0.77
N ALA A 71 16.06 -5.46 -1.99
CA ALA A 71 15.75 -6.72 -2.65
C ALA A 71 16.31 -7.91 -1.86
N GLY A 72 15.53 -8.99 -1.78
CA GLY A 72 15.87 -10.20 -1.02
C GLY A 72 15.48 -10.16 0.46
N GLU A 73 15.14 -9.00 1.03
CA GLU A 73 14.75 -8.88 2.43
C GLU A 73 13.41 -9.55 2.75
N THR A 74 13.18 -9.79 4.05
CA THR A 74 11.90 -10.28 4.56
C THR A 74 11.12 -9.15 5.20
N LEU A 75 9.90 -8.93 4.72
CA LEU A 75 8.99 -7.92 5.25
C LEU A 75 7.84 -8.57 6.03
N LEU A 76 7.47 -8.03 7.18
CA LEU A 76 6.22 -8.36 7.86
C LEU A 76 5.18 -7.27 7.59
N VAL A 77 4.01 -7.66 7.09
CA VAL A 77 2.90 -6.74 6.80
C VAL A 77 1.75 -7.02 7.76
N SER A 78 1.70 -6.28 8.87
CA SER A 78 0.55 -6.32 9.78
C SER A 78 -0.69 -5.74 9.09
N GLY A 79 -1.80 -6.48 9.12
CA GLY A 79 -3.01 -6.09 8.39
C GLY A 79 -2.95 -6.34 6.89
N ALA A 80 -2.17 -7.34 6.45
CA ALA A 80 -2.00 -7.73 5.04
C ALA A 80 -3.31 -7.96 4.27
N THR A 81 -4.39 -8.33 4.96
CA THR A 81 -5.71 -8.59 4.35
C THR A 81 -6.54 -7.31 4.12
N GLY A 82 -6.06 -6.14 4.52
CA GLY A 82 -6.72 -4.85 4.28
C GLY A 82 -6.33 -4.21 2.95
N ASN A 83 -6.96 -3.08 2.60
CA ASN A 83 -6.71 -2.36 1.34
C ASN A 83 -5.22 -1.95 1.20
N LEU A 84 -4.68 -1.23 2.20
CA LEU A 84 -3.28 -0.81 2.20
C LEU A 84 -2.32 -1.97 2.41
N GLY A 85 -2.66 -2.94 3.26
CA GLY A 85 -1.80 -4.09 3.56
C GLY A 85 -1.61 -5.00 2.34
N SER A 86 -2.69 -5.31 1.62
CA SER A 86 -2.60 -6.13 0.41
C SER A 86 -1.83 -5.41 -0.71
N ALA A 87 -1.99 -4.09 -0.82
CA ALA A 87 -1.17 -3.26 -1.69
C ALA A 87 0.31 -3.29 -1.29
N ALA A 88 0.61 -3.24 0.01
CA ALA A 88 1.98 -3.35 0.52
C ALA A 88 2.62 -4.71 0.25
N VAL A 89 1.87 -5.82 0.36
CA VAL A 89 2.34 -7.15 -0.06
C VAL A 89 2.73 -7.13 -1.54
N ALA A 90 1.83 -6.64 -2.41
CA ALA A 90 2.07 -6.60 -3.85
C ALA A 90 3.29 -5.74 -4.21
N VAL A 91 3.41 -4.55 -3.62
CA VAL A 91 4.50 -3.60 -3.88
C VAL A 91 5.83 -4.12 -3.33
N ALA A 92 5.86 -4.66 -2.11
CA ALA A 92 7.07 -5.24 -1.54
C ALA A 92 7.63 -6.36 -2.43
N LEU A 93 6.75 -7.21 -2.95
CA LEU A 93 7.15 -8.26 -3.87
C LEU A 93 7.68 -7.70 -5.20
N ALA A 94 7.04 -6.66 -5.73
CA ALA A 94 7.50 -5.97 -6.94
C ALA A 94 8.84 -5.25 -6.74
N MET A 95 9.10 -4.74 -5.54
CA MET A 95 10.38 -4.15 -5.12
C MET A 95 11.47 -5.19 -4.87
N GLY A 96 11.13 -6.48 -4.91
CA GLY A 96 12.11 -7.57 -4.82
C GLY A 96 12.23 -8.23 -3.45
N ALA A 97 11.34 -7.96 -2.49
CA ALA A 97 11.36 -8.62 -1.17
C ALA A 97 11.40 -10.15 -1.32
N GLY A 98 12.41 -10.82 -0.76
CA GLY A 98 12.55 -12.27 -0.86
C GLY A 98 11.37 -13.01 -0.23
N ARG A 99 10.76 -12.42 0.80
CA ARG A 99 9.63 -12.99 1.52
C ARG A 99 8.74 -11.91 2.14
N VAL A 100 7.44 -12.15 2.17
CA VAL A 100 6.48 -11.33 2.91
C VAL A 100 5.71 -12.19 3.91
N ILE A 101 5.81 -11.88 5.19
CA ILE A 101 5.03 -12.50 6.27
C ILE A 101 3.73 -11.73 6.45
N ALA A 102 2.60 -12.41 6.29
CA ALA A 102 1.27 -11.82 6.28
C ALA A 102 0.41 -12.38 7.42
N PRO A 103 0.53 -11.82 8.64
CA PRO A 103 -0.38 -12.16 9.73
C PRO A 103 -1.79 -11.61 9.49
N GLY A 104 -2.81 -12.42 9.75
CA GLY A 104 -4.20 -12.00 9.61
C GLY A 104 -5.21 -13.02 10.14
N ARG A 105 -6.43 -12.53 10.42
CA ARG A 105 -7.56 -13.36 10.89
C ARG A 105 -8.44 -13.84 9.73
N ASN A 106 -8.43 -13.13 8.61
CA ASN A 106 -9.24 -13.46 7.44
C ASN A 106 -8.51 -14.46 6.55
N ARG A 107 -8.78 -15.76 6.75
CA ARG A 107 -8.17 -16.85 6.00
C ARG A 107 -8.40 -16.75 4.49
N ALA A 108 -9.62 -16.44 4.06
CA ALA A 108 -9.94 -16.31 2.63
C ALA A 108 -9.10 -15.21 1.95
N ALA A 109 -8.91 -14.07 2.61
CA ALA A 109 -8.06 -13.01 2.08
C ALA A 109 -6.57 -13.39 2.06
N LEU A 110 -6.10 -14.14 3.06
CA LEU A 110 -4.73 -14.69 3.05
C LEU A 110 -4.52 -15.70 1.92
N ASP A 111 -5.50 -16.57 1.67
CA ASP A 111 -5.47 -17.55 0.59
C ASP A 111 -5.48 -16.88 -0.79
N LEU A 112 -6.21 -15.76 -0.94
CA LEU A 112 -6.13 -14.94 -2.15
C LEU A 112 -4.72 -14.37 -2.38
N LEU A 113 -4.06 -13.88 -1.33
CA LEU A 113 -2.70 -13.34 -1.44
C LEU A 113 -1.70 -14.44 -1.82
N THR A 114 -1.77 -15.61 -1.18
CA THR A 114 -0.87 -16.73 -1.49
C THR A 114 -1.16 -17.31 -2.87
N GLY A 115 -2.42 -17.44 -3.27
CA GLY A 115 -2.80 -17.88 -4.61
C GLY A 115 -2.33 -16.90 -5.71
N ARG A 116 -2.37 -15.60 -5.43
CA ARG A 116 -1.95 -14.55 -6.37
C ARG A 116 -0.43 -14.46 -6.52
N PHE A 117 0.30 -14.53 -5.42
CA PHE A 117 1.72 -14.17 -5.36
C PHE A 117 2.65 -15.35 -5.05
N GLY A 118 2.08 -16.53 -4.82
CA GLY A 118 2.81 -17.77 -4.64
C GLY A 118 3.65 -17.84 -3.37
N PRO A 119 4.73 -18.63 -3.38
CA PRO A 119 5.43 -19.08 -2.16
C PRO A 119 6.22 -17.99 -1.43
N ARG A 120 6.35 -16.80 -2.04
CA ARG A 120 6.99 -15.63 -1.41
C ARG A 120 6.10 -14.99 -0.35
N VAL A 121 4.79 -15.22 -0.39
CA VAL A 121 3.86 -14.81 0.68
C VAL A 121 3.70 -15.96 1.66
N ARG A 122 4.00 -15.69 2.93
CA ARG A 122 3.84 -16.64 4.04
C ARG A 122 2.72 -16.16 4.96
N PRO A 123 1.53 -16.75 4.87
CA PRO A 123 0.41 -16.36 5.73
C PRO A 123 0.65 -16.89 7.15
N VAL A 124 0.26 -16.09 8.14
CA VAL A 124 0.18 -16.52 9.54
C VAL A 124 -1.26 -16.28 9.97
N VAL A 125 -2.01 -17.37 10.21
CA VAL A 125 -3.42 -17.25 10.61
C VAL A 125 -3.48 -17.02 12.11
N LEU A 126 -3.94 -15.83 12.49
CA LEU A 126 -4.10 -15.45 13.89
C LEU A 126 -5.44 -15.98 14.43
N SER A 127 -5.38 -16.68 15.55
CA SER A 127 -6.55 -17.19 16.28
C SER A 127 -7.31 -16.08 17.00
N GLY A 128 -6.62 -14.99 17.36
CA GLY A 128 -7.16 -13.92 18.20
C GLY A 128 -6.94 -14.13 19.70
N ASP A 129 -6.31 -15.24 20.08
CA ASP A 129 -5.80 -15.51 21.42
C ASP A 129 -4.27 -15.37 21.43
N GLU A 130 -3.74 -14.47 22.26
CA GLU A 130 -2.31 -14.13 22.26
C GLU A 130 -1.44 -15.32 22.66
N ASP A 131 -1.85 -16.09 23.68
CA ASP A 131 -1.07 -17.23 24.18
C ASP A 131 -0.96 -18.35 23.14
N THR A 132 -2.01 -18.54 22.34
CA THR A 132 -2.01 -19.47 21.22
C THR A 132 -1.15 -18.94 20.06
N ASP A 133 -1.34 -17.68 19.67
CA ASP A 133 -0.65 -17.09 18.52
C ASP A 133 0.87 -16.94 18.75
N ARG A 134 1.31 -16.74 20.00
CA ARG A 134 2.74 -16.65 20.37
C ARG A 134 3.48 -17.99 20.23
N LYS A 135 2.76 -19.12 20.32
CA LYS A 135 3.35 -20.48 20.30
C LYS A 135 3.40 -21.10 18.90
N ALA A 136 2.69 -20.52 17.93
CA ALA A 136 2.58 -20.99 16.55
C ALA A 136 3.76 -20.53 15.68
#